data_AF-A0A850C8Y1-F1
#
_entry.id   AF-A0A850C8Y1-F1
#
_cell.length_a   1.000
_cell.length_b   1.000
_cell.length_c   1.000
_cell.angle_alpha   90.00
_cell.angle_beta   90.00
_cell.angle_gamma   90.00
#
_symmetry.space_group_name_H-M   'P 1'
#
loop_
_entity.id
_entity.type
_entity.pdbx_description
1 polymer ?
#
loop_
_entity_poly.entity_id
_entity_poly.type
_entity_poly.pdbx_seq_one_letter_code
_entity_poly.pdbx_strand_id
1 'polypeptide(L)'
;MTQPSLGFVILFLLFSLLFFYNTYKLWFKTDEYYQSIYNSLTREPTIYPFRNFFLKRVENKRRWVLWQKVFSLFGLVAVLAADALVVMAYLK
;
A
#
# COMPACT_ATOMS: atom_id res chain seq x y z
N MET A 1 -28.04 -11.22 3.88
CA MET A 1 -26.63 -10.85 3.63
C MET A 1 -26.18 -11.60 2.40
N THR A 2 -25.74 -10.92 1.34
CA THR A 2 -25.27 -11.58 0.13
C THR A 2 -23.83 -12.05 0.35
N GLN A 3 -23.59 -13.36 0.25
CA GLN A 3 -22.26 -13.95 0.29
C GLN A 3 -21.40 -13.32 -0.84
N PRO A 4 -20.18 -12.84 -0.55
CA PRO A 4 -19.29 -12.33 -1.57
C PRO A 4 -18.91 -13.46 -2.55
N SER A 5 -18.75 -13.14 -3.83
CA SER A 5 -18.31 -14.14 -4.80
C SER A 5 -16.86 -14.55 -4.55
N LEU A 6 -16.51 -15.80 -4.87
CA LEU A 6 -15.12 -16.28 -4.76
C LEU A 6 -14.14 -15.38 -5.53
N GLY A 7 -14.54 -14.93 -6.73
CA GLY A 7 -13.73 -14.01 -7.53
C GLY A 7 -13.47 -12.68 -6.82
N PHE A 8 -14.46 -12.11 -6.14
CA PHE A 8 -14.29 -10.91 -5.33
C PHE A 8 -13.31 -11.15 -4.18
N VAL A 9 -13.46 -12.26 -3.45
CA VAL A 9 -12.58 -12.61 -2.31
C VAL A 9 -11.13 -12.76 -2.77
N ILE A 10 -10.89 -13.50 -3.87
CA ILE A 10 -9.54 -13.69 -4.41
C ILE A 10 -8.94 -12.34 -4.82
N LEU A 11 -9.67 -11.51 -5.56
CA LEU A 11 -9.17 -10.19 -5.97
C LEU A 11 -8.85 -9.31 -4.76
N PHE A 12 -9.71 -9.32 -3.75
CA PHE A 12 -9.50 -8.57 -2.51
C PHE A 12 -8.19 -9.01 -1.81
N LEU A 13 -8.01 -10.31 -1.61
CA LEU A 13 -6.80 -10.87 -0.98
C LEU A 13 -5.53 -10.60 -1.79
N LEU A 14 -5.62 -10.53 -3.13
CA LEU A 14 -4.50 -10.13 -3.98
C LEU A 14 -4.12 -8.66 -3.75
N PHE A 15 -5.08 -7.75 -3.57
CA PHE A 15 -4.79 -6.37 -3.19
C PHE A 15 -4.17 -6.29 -1.79
N SER A 16 -4.64 -7.07 -0.83
CA SER A 16 -4.04 -7.19 0.50
C SER A 16 -2.60 -7.69 0.42
N LEU A 17 -2.33 -8.69 -0.42
CA LEU A 17 -0.98 -9.22 -0.65
C LEU A 17 -0.04 -8.14 -1.22
N LEU A 18 -0.52 -7.34 -2.18
CA LEU A 18 0.24 -6.20 -2.71
C LEU A 18 0.54 -5.18 -1.61
N PHE A 19 -0.41 -4.89 -0.74
CA PHE A 19 -0.20 -4.01 0.40
C PHE A 19 0.88 -4.56 1.36
N PHE A 20 0.82 -5.85 1.71
CA PHE A 20 1.81 -6.50 2.57
C PHE A 20 3.20 -6.51 1.93
N TYR A 21 3.30 -6.79 0.64
CA TYR A 21 4.57 -6.76 -0.09
C TYR A 21 5.22 -5.36 -0.10
N ASN A 22 4.41 -4.32 -0.33
CA ASN A 22 4.89 -2.94 -0.27
C ASN A 22 5.28 -2.54 1.16
N THR A 23 4.54 -2.99 2.16
CA THR A 23 4.89 -2.78 3.57
C THR A 23 6.21 -3.47 3.91
N TYR A 24 6.40 -4.73 3.50
CA TYR A 24 7.67 -5.43 3.66
C TYR A 24 8.84 -4.64 3.05
N LYS A 25 8.70 -4.17 1.80
CA LYS A 25 9.72 -3.34 1.14
C LYS A 25 9.99 -2.05 1.91
N LEU A 26 8.97 -1.35 2.39
CA LEU A 26 9.12 -0.14 3.19
C LEU A 26 9.94 -0.40 4.47
N TRP A 27 9.73 -1.54 5.13
CA TRP A 27 10.40 -1.86 6.40
C TRP A 27 11.81 -2.41 6.25
N PHE A 28 12.04 -3.30 5.29
CA PHE A 28 13.31 -4.03 5.14
C PHE A 28 14.16 -3.60 3.94
N LYS A 29 13.57 -2.92 2.95
CA LYS A 29 14.23 -2.43 1.74
C LYS A 29 13.95 -0.95 1.53
N THR A 30 14.02 -0.17 2.61
CA THR A 30 13.56 1.22 2.67
C THR A 30 14.20 2.11 1.59
N ASP A 31 15.49 1.93 1.31
CA ASP A 31 16.21 2.72 0.30
C ASP A 31 15.77 2.39 -1.13
N GLU A 32 15.67 1.10 -1.46
CA GLU A 32 15.14 0.65 -2.74
C GLU A 32 13.69 1.10 -2.93
N TYR A 33 12.87 0.98 -1.88
CA TYR A 33 11.48 1.42 -1.87
C TYR A 33 11.39 2.92 -2.13
N TYR A 34 12.13 3.74 -1.38
CA TYR A 34 12.19 5.19 -1.56
C TYR A 34 12.61 5.57 -2.99
N GLN A 35 13.69 4.95 -3.51
CA GLN A 35 14.19 5.25 -4.84
C GLN A 35 13.16 4.85 -5.92
N SER A 36 12.46 3.73 -5.75
CA SER A 36 11.42 3.31 -6.68
C SER A 36 10.26 4.29 -6.75
N ILE A 37 9.85 4.88 -5.61
CA ILE A 37 8.81 5.91 -5.55
C ILE A 37 9.29 7.20 -6.20
N TYR A 38 10.52 7.64 -5.86
CA TYR A 38 11.11 8.82 -6.45
C TYR A 38 11.21 8.71 -7.97
N ASN A 39 11.77 7.61 -8.48
CA ASN A 39 11.88 7.34 -9.92
C ASN A 39 10.51 7.31 -10.60
N SER A 40 9.50 6.73 -9.96
CA SER A 40 8.13 6.68 -10.49
C SER A 40 7.51 8.06 -10.58
N LEU A 41 7.82 8.94 -9.62
CA LEU A 41 7.37 10.33 -9.61
C LEU A 41 8.16 11.23 -10.56
N THR A 42 9.41 10.89 -10.90
CA THR A 42 10.23 11.69 -11.83
C THR A 42 10.17 11.21 -13.28
N ARG A 43 9.55 10.05 -13.54
CA ARG A 43 9.43 9.48 -14.89
C ARG A 43 8.53 10.35 -15.77
N GLU A 44 8.98 10.61 -17.00
CA GLU A 44 8.20 11.25 -18.05
C GLU A 44 7.77 10.21 -19.11
N PRO A 45 6.58 10.34 -19.72
CA PRO A 45 5.52 11.30 -19.40
C PRO A 45 4.85 11.01 -18.05
N THR A 46 4.53 12.06 -17.28
CA THR A 46 3.91 11.92 -15.96
C THR A 46 2.39 11.82 -16.07
N ILE A 47 1.84 10.68 -15.64
CA ILE A 47 0.39 10.45 -15.52
C ILE A 47 -0.18 10.87 -14.16
N TYR A 48 0.65 11.41 -13.25
CA TYR A 48 0.25 11.73 -11.88
C TYR A 48 -0.08 13.23 -11.72
N PRO A 49 -1.37 13.61 -11.57
CA PRO A 49 -1.79 15.02 -11.49
C PRO A 49 -1.25 15.75 -10.25
N PHE A 50 -0.83 15.02 -9.21
CA PHE A 50 -0.30 15.56 -7.95
C PHE A 50 1.20 15.29 -7.77
N ARG A 51 1.96 15.05 -8.86
CA ARG A 51 3.40 14.75 -8.84
C ARG A 51 4.18 15.68 -7.91
N ASN A 52 4.04 17.00 -8.09
CA ASN A 52 4.80 18.01 -7.33
C ASN A 52 4.51 17.95 -5.82
N PHE A 53 3.27 17.64 -5.44
CA PHE A 53 2.89 17.49 -4.05
C PHE A 53 3.54 16.26 -3.40
N PHE A 54 3.62 15.15 -4.13
CA PHE A 54 4.32 13.95 -3.66
C PHE A 54 5.84 14.15 -3.63
N LEU A 55 6.43 14.75 -4.67
CA LEU A 55 7.86 15.04 -4.72
C LEU A 55 8.30 15.89 -3.52
N LYS A 56 7.58 16.98 -3.21
CA LYS A 56 7.87 17.84 -2.05
C LYS A 56 7.84 17.10 -0.71
N ARG A 57 7.02 16.05 -0.60
CA ARG A 57 6.97 15.21 0.61
C ARG A 57 8.10 14.20 0.66
N VAL A 58 8.50 13.69 -0.50
CA VAL A 58 9.60 12.72 -0.65
C VAL A 58 10.96 13.39 -0.44
N GLU A 59 11.12 14.68 -0.76
CA GLU A 59 12.35 15.48 -0.52
C GLU A 59 12.93 15.30 0.89
N ASN A 60 12.10 15.29 1.94
CA ASN A 60 12.55 14.95 3.29
C ASN A 60 12.41 13.44 3.52
N LYS A 61 13.35 12.66 2.98
CA LYS A 61 13.39 11.19 3.07
C LYS A 61 13.14 10.67 4.49
N ARG A 62 13.84 11.21 5.49
CA ARG A 62 13.74 10.72 6.88
C ARG A 62 12.33 10.90 7.45
N ARG A 63 11.75 12.10 7.28
CA ARG A 63 10.38 12.38 7.74
C ARG A 63 9.37 11.55 6.96
N TRP A 64 9.53 11.45 5.64
CA TRP A 64 8.65 10.66 4.79
C TRP A 64 8.63 9.18 5.19
N VAL A 65 9.81 8.56 5.33
CA VAL A 65 9.93 7.15 5.77
C VAL A 65 9.28 6.93 7.13
N LEU A 66 9.50 7.84 8.09
CA LEU A 66 8.88 7.74 9.41
C LEU A 66 7.35 7.71 9.30
N TRP A 67 6.76 8.69 8.61
CA TRP A 67 5.32 8.75 8.43
C TRP A 67 4.78 7.55 7.66
N GLN A 68 5.45 7.11 6.60
CA GLN A 68 5.06 5.92 5.85
C GLN A 68 5.04 4.67 6.75
N LYS A 69 6.07 4.48 7.59
CA LYS A 69 6.11 3.34 8.52
C LYS A 69 4.95 3.42 9.52
N VAL A 70 4.69 4.58 10.11
CA VAL A 70 3.56 4.79 11.02
C VAL A 70 2.22 4.48 10.33
N PHE A 71 1.97 5.05 9.14
CA PHE A 71 0.75 4.77 8.39
C PHE A 71 0.63 3.32 7.96
N SER A 72 1.75 2.66 7.62
CA SER A 72 1.75 1.24 7.26
C SER A 72 1.32 0.34 8.41
N LEU A 73 1.61 0.69 9.67
CA LEU A 73 1.14 -0.07 10.84
C LEU A 73 -0.38 0.02 10.98
N PHE A 74 -0.96 1.22 10.84
CA PHE A 74 -2.41 1.39 10.83
C PHE A 74 -3.05 0.64 9.66
N GLY A 75 -2.43 0.72 8.48
CA GLY A 75 -2.87 -0.02 7.30
C GLY A 75 -2.81 -1.54 7.49
N LEU A 76 -1.76 -2.07 8.13
CA LEU A 76 -1.65 -3.51 8.45
C LEU A 76 -2.83 -4.00 9.29
N VAL A 77 -3.16 -3.27 10.36
CA VAL A 77 -4.29 -3.62 11.23
C VAL A 77 -5.61 -3.56 10.45
N ALA A 78 -5.82 -2.52 9.65
CA ALA A 78 -7.03 -2.36 8.86
C ALA A 78 -7.20 -3.45 7.79
N VAL A 79 -6.12 -3.78 7.06
CA VAL A 79 -6.14 -4.82 6.02
C VAL A 79 -6.38 -6.20 6.63
N LEU A 80 -5.70 -6.54 7.73
CA LEU A 80 -5.92 -7.82 8.43
C LEU A 80 -7.37 -7.96 8.93
N ALA A 81 -7.92 -6.89 9.51
CA ALA A 81 -9.31 -6.89 9.95
C ALA A 81 -10.27 -7.07 8.75
N ALA A 82 -10.02 -6.38 7.64
CA ALA A 82 -10.84 -6.49 6.43
C ALA A 82 -10.73 -7.89 5.80
N ASP A 83 -9.54 -8.47 5.69
CA ASP A 83 -9.32 -9.83 5.19
C ASP A 83 -10.11 -10.84 6.02
N ALA A 84 -10.04 -10.75 7.35
CA ALA A 84 -10.80 -11.61 8.25
C ALA A 84 -12.32 -11.47 8.02
N LEU A 85 -12.83 -10.25 7.90
CA LEU A 85 -14.25 -9.99 7.65
C LEU A 85 -14.70 -10.55 6.30
N VAL A 86 -13.91 -10.36 5.24
CA VAL A 86 -14.23 -10.84 3.89
C VAL A 86 -14.25 -12.37 3.84
N VAL A 87 -13.24 -13.03 4.44
CA VAL A 87 -13.19 -14.50 4.50
C VAL A 87 -14.33 -15.06 5.36
N MET A 88 -14.62 -14.45 6.51
CA MET A 88 -15.76 -14.86 7.33
C MET A 88 -17.10 -14.68 6.60
N ALA A 89 -17.27 -13.60 5.84
CA ALA A 89 -18.46 -13.37 5.05
C ALA A 89 -18.60 -14.36 3.88
N TYR A 90 -17.49 -14.88 3.35
CA TYR A 90 -17.48 -15.91 2.32
C TYR A 90 -17.77 -17.32 2.84
N LEU A 91 -17.30 -17.65 4.05
CA LEU A 91 -17.50 -18.97 4.66
C LEU A 91 -18.87 -19.13 5.34
N LYS A 92 -19.58 -18.02 5.57
CA LYS A 92 -20.97 -17.98 6.04
C LYS A 92 -21.94 -18.16 4.89
#